data_AF-A0A1J5U534-F1
#
_entry.id   AF-A0A1J5U534-F1
#
_cell.length_a   1.000
_cell.length_b   1.000
_cell.length_c   1.000
_cell.angle_alpha   90.00
_cell.angle_beta   90.00
_cell.angle_gamma   90.00
#
_symmetry.space_group_name_H-M   'P 1'
#
loop_
_entity.id
_entity.type
_entity.pdbx_description
1 polymer ?
#
loop_
_entity_poly.entity_id
_entity_poly.type
_entity_poly.pdbx_seq_one_letter_code
_entity_poly.pdbx_strand_id
1 'polypeptide(L)'
;MSVFEGKAWISKQGLVDVSIEVENGYISSVKKTSFEPKEEKARGLILPAALDMHVHFRDPGYPHKEDWKTGSESAACGGVTAVVDMPNTNPFTSDISSFRDKEQIAKSKSIVDFGIGINVEENLTEQDWFSTVPAAFWKLYPYGISSDDYFRLAKEVLDKTKKPMVVHCEHPDYMYNNPLEKLSDHTENRLVAEEKCLASMPSSEYLHVAHLSTANGLKNLPLLSSTEVCPHHLLLNLDNCSSLDCKVDPPLRKVSDNTILYDAYRNGKIPILASDHAPHTIEEKKSDTPPSGMPGVETMVPLMLQEVVEKRLDLSRLVNSMAEAPADRLGLNRGRIEEGQPADFMFVDLNNSEKIKVDNLHSRANWTPFEGREAIFPHKVFRRGKLISENSEVVSNGGGINLFD
;
A
#
# COMPACT_ATOMS: atom_id res chain seq x y z
N MET A 1 -1.76 30.35 -7.98
CA MET A 1 -1.94 30.12 -6.54
C MET A 1 -3.35 29.65 -6.35
N SER A 2 -3.53 28.45 -5.83
CA SER A 2 -4.85 27.87 -5.56
C SER A 2 -5.17 27.90 -4.07
N VAL A 3 -6.45 27.95 -3.72
CA VAL A 3 -6.89 28.06 -2.31
C VAL A 3 -8.01 27.08 -2.03
N PHE A 4 -7.77 26.18 -1.08
CA PHE A 4 -8.72 25.16 -0.64
C PHE A 4 -9.16 25.44 0.79
N GLU A 5 -10.47 25.44 1.04
CA GLU A 5 -11.02 25.69 2.37
C GLU A 5 -11.89 24.54 2.85
N GLY A 6 -11.80 24.24 4.15
CA GLY A 6 -12.64 23.24 4.78
C GLY A 6 -12.13 22.78 6.13
N LYS A 7 -12.81 21.80 6.70
CA LYS A 7 -12.37 21.13 7.91
C LYS A 7 -11.29 20.12 7.55
N ALA A 8 -10.02 20.47 7.77
CA ALA A 8 -8.90 19.61 7.44
C ALA A 8 -8.37 18.88 8.68
N TRP A 9 -7.83 17.68 8.46
CA TRP A 9 -6.98 17.03 9.44
C TRP A 9 -5.58 17.65 9.43
N ILE A 10 -5.18 18.27 10.53
CA ILE A 10 -3.83 18.79 10.75
C ILE A 10 -3.15 17.95 11.82
N SER A 11 -2.00 17.36 11.48
CA SER A 11 -1.24 16.47 12.37
C SER A 11 -1.02 17.12 13.74
N LYS A 12 -1.26 16.35 14.81
CA LYS A 12 -1.22 16.78 16.23
C LYS A 12 -2.29 17.80 16.66
N GLN A 13 -3.00 18.45 15.74
CA GLN A 13 -4.09 19.40 16.06
C GLN A 13 -5.48 18.77 15.88
N GLY A 14 -5.60 17.73 15.05
CA GLY A 14 -6.87 17.09 14.72
C GLY A 14 -7.63 17.86 13.64
N LEU A 15 -8.96 17.79 13.68
CA LEU A 15 -9.81 18.47 12.71
C LEU A 15 -9.95 19.96 13.02
N VAL A 16 -9.55 20.82 12.10
CA VAL A 16 -9.60 22.28 12.22
C VAL A 16 -10.07 22.92 10.91
N ASP A 17 -10.83 24.00 11.00
CA ASP A 17 -11.24 24.78 9.83
C ASP A 17 -10.05 25.62 9.34
N VAL A 18 -9.60 25.34 8.11
CA VAL A 18 -8.38 25.93 7.52
C VAL A 18 -8.55 26.31 6.06
N SER A 19 -7.65 27.18 5.62
CA SER A 19 -7.41 27.62 4.25
C SER A 19 -6.01 27.16 3.90
N ILE A 20 -5.90 26.37 2.85
CA ILE A 20 -4.68 25.74 2.35
C ILE A 20 -4.33 26.46 1.06
N GLU A 21 -3.29 27.28 1.10
CA GLU A 21 -2.75 27.95 -0.08
C GLU A 21 -1.76 27.02 -0.78
N VAL A 22 -1.91 26.87 -2.09
CA VAL A 22 -1.08 25.98 -2.92
C VAL A 22 -0.41 26.77 -4.03
N GLU A 23 0.90 26.62 -4.14
CA GLU A 23 1.72 27.26 -5.16
C GLU A 23 2.73 26.25 -5.74
N ASN A 24 2.80 26.17 -7.06
CA ASN A 24 3.70 25.26 -7.79
C ASN A 24 3.62 23.78 -7.33
N GLY A 25 2.43 23.37 -6.88
CA GLY A 25 2.16 22.01 -6.41
C GLY A 25 2.51 21.72 -4.95
N TYR A 26 2.97 22.73 -4.21
CA TYR A 26 3.30 22.64 -2.79
C TYR A 26 2.36 23.51 -1.96
N ILE A 27 2.13 23.10 -0.71
CA ILE A 27 1.38 23.88 0.27
C ILE A 27 2.27 25.06 0.69
N SER A 28 1.87 26.28 0.34
CA SER A 28 2.62 27.50 0.68
C SER A 28 2.20 28.08 2.02
N SER A 29 0.97 27.82 2.49
CA SER A 29 0.56 28.11 3.86
C SER A 29 -0.70 27.35 4.28
N VAL A 30 -0.86 27.14 5.59
CA VAL A 30 -2.08 26.62 6.22
C VAL A 30 -2.52 27.59 7.31
N LYS A 31 -3.66 28.26 7.12
CA LYS A 31 -4.17 29.30 8.02
C LYS A 31 -5.54 28.92 8.55
N LYS A 32 -5.82 29.20 9.83
CA LYS A 32 -7.20 29.11 10.35
C LYS A 32 -8.08 30.14 9.63
N THR A 33 -9.26 29.75 9.16
CA THR A 33 -10.12 30.67 8.38
C THR A 33 -11.22 31.29 9.21
N SER A 34 -11.68 32.45 8.73
CA SER A 34 -12.91 33.13 9.13
C SER A 34 -13.58 33.88 7.98
N PHE A 35 -13.18 33.66 6.72
CA PHE A 35 -13.57 34.48 5.56
C PHE A 35 -14.00 33.66 4.33
N GLU A 36 -14.64 34.34 3.37
CA GLU A 36 -15.24 33.75 2.17
C GLU A 36 -14.22 33.26 1.11
N PRO A 37 -14.50 32.12 0.44
CA PRO A 37 -13.53 31.36 -0.36
C PRO A 37 -13.14 32.03 -1.68
N LYS A 38 -11.91 31.79 -2.15
CA LYS A 38 -11.41 32.28 -3.45
C LYS A 38 -11.41 31.24 -4.59
N GLU A 39 -11.46 29.94 -4.31
CA GLU A 39 -11.49 28.89 -5.36
C GLU A 39 -12.38 27.69 -5.01
N GLU A 40 -12.06 26.92 -3.97
CA GLU A 40 -12.80 25.68 -3.71
C GLU A 40 -13.03 25.41 -2.22
N LYS A 41 -14.29 25.11 -1.87
CA LYS A 41 -14.70 24.71 -0.51
C LYS A 41 -15.03 23.22 -0.48
N ALA A 42 -14.30 22.46 0.34
CA ALA A 42 -14.50 21.03 0.47
C ALA A 42 -15.88 20.70 1.07
N ARG A 43 -16.53 19.67 0.54
CA ARG A 43 -17.68 19.03 1.18
C ARG A 43 -17.15 17.99 2.17
N GLY A 44 -17.50 18.09 3.45
CA GLY A 44 -17.01 17.15 4.46
C GLY A 44 -15.63 17.53 4.99
N LEU A 45 -14.67 16.59 4.90
CA LEU A 45 -13.32 16.71 5.45
C LEU A 45 -12.26 16.80 4.36
N ILE A 46 -11.16 17.49 4.66
CA ILE A 46 -9.90 17.43 3.90
C ILE A 46 -8.93 16.54 4.66
N LEU A 47 -8.49 15.44 4.07
CA LEU A 47 -7.53 14.51 4.66
C LEU A 47 -6.27 14.44 3.79
N PRO A 48 -5.08 14.25 4.37
CA PRO A 48 -3.91 13.87 3.58
C PRO A 48 -4.24 12.64 2.72
N ALA A 49 -3.83 12.68 1.45
CA ALA A 49 -4.00 11.54 0.57
C ALA A 49 -3.02 10.42 0.96
N ALA A 50 -3.40 9.17 0.70
CA ALA A 50 -2.61 8.02 1.10
C ALA A 50 -1.34 7.86 0.23
N LEU A 51 -0.33 7.25 0.85
CA LEU A 51 0.85 6.68 0.21
C LEU A 51 0.80 5.16 0.42
N ASP A 52 0.54 4.42 -0.64
CA ASP A 52 0.53 2.96 -0.57
C ASP A 52 1.90 2.39 -0.93
N MET A 53 2.67 1.97 0.07
CA MET A 53 4.03 1.49 -0.16
C MET A 53 4.13 0.03 -0.64
N HIS A 54 3.00 -0.63 -0.94
CA HIS A 54 2.99 -2.01 -1.42
C HIS A 54 1.92 -2.23 -2.49
N VAL A 55 2.30 -2.13 -3.76
CA VAL A 55 1.46 -2.50 -4.90
C VAL A 55 2.22 -3.35 -5.92
N HIS A 56 1.47 -4.03 -6.77
CA HIS A 56 1.94 -4.80 -7.91
C HIS A 56 1.15 -4.43 -9.16
N PHE A 57 1.57 -3.41 -9.90
CA PHE A 57 0.95 -2.94 -11.13
C PHE A 57 1.27 -3.78 -12.36
N ARG A 58 2.04 -4.87 -12.19
CA ARG A 58 2.19 -5.95 -13.19
C ARG A 58 2.87 -5.57 -14.51
N ASP A 59 3.34 -4.33 -14.66
CA ASP A 59 3.93 -3.78 -15.88
C ASP A 59 5.37 -3.30 -15.61
N PRO A 60 6.39 -3.82 -16.33
CA PRO A 60 6.33 -4.68 -17.52
C PRO A 60 5.97 -6.15 -17.27
N GLY A 61 5.55 -6.82 -18.36
CA GLY A 61 5.47 -8.29 -18.43
C GLY A 61 4.07 -8.87 -18.33
N TYR A 62 3.22 -8.33 -17.46
CA TYR A 62 1.86 -8.85 -17.25
C TYR A 62 0.75 -7.79 -17.37
N PRO A 63 0.78 -6.91 -18.40
CA PRO A 63 -0.17 -5.80 -18.53
C PRO A 63 -1.64 -6.25 -18.66
N HIS A 64 -1.89 -7.51 -19.00
CA HIS A 64 -3.25 -8.05 -19.06
C HIS A 64 -3.90 -8.21 -17.68
N LYS A 65 -3.11 -8.29 -16.60
CA LYS A 65 -3.60 -8.34 -15.21
C LYS A 65 -3.86 -6.93 -14.67
N GLU A 66 -2.92 -6.04 -14.92
CA GLU A 66 -2.93 -4.62 -14.55
C GLU A 66 -1.78 -3.93 -15.29
N ASP A 67 -1.84 -2.61 -15.48
CA ASP A 67 -0.65 -1.85 -15.86
C ASP A 67 -0.54 -0.54 -15.06
N TRP A 68 0.56 0.21 -15.26
CA TRP A 68 0.76 1.48 -14.56
C TRP A 68 -0.36 2.49 -14.78
N LYS A 69 -1.09 2.43 -15.90
CA LYS A 69 -2.21 3.32 -16.13
C LYS A 69 -3.38 2.91 -15.24
N THR A 70 -3.92 1.71 -15.41
CA THR A 70 -5.13 1.28 -14.68
C THR A 70 -4.89 1.13 -13.19
N GLY A 71 -3.70 0.67 -12.77
CA GLY A 71 -3.32 0.62 -11.36
C GLY A 71 -3.25 2.01 -10.71
N SER A 72 -2.68 3.00 -11.41
CA SER A 72 -2.62 4.39 -10.90
C SER A 72 -3.98 5.09 -10.91
N GLU A 73 -4.84 4.77 -11.87
CA GLU A 73 -6.23 5.22 -11.93
C GLU A 73 -7.03 4.70 -10.73
N SER A 74 -6.94 3.39 -10.45
CA SER A 74 -7.49 2.79 -9.23
C SER A 74 -6.95 3.42 -7.95
N ALA A 75 -5.64 3.68 -7.88
CA ALA A 75 -5.04 4.33 -6.73
C ALA A 75 -5.64 5.73 -6.51
N ALA A 76 -5.73 6.54 -7.57
CA ALA A 76 -6.29 7.88 -7.51
C ALA A 76 -7.75 7.88 -7.04
N CYS A 77 -8.61 7.02 -7.61
CA CYS A 77 -10.02 6.91 -7.24
C CYS A 77 -10.20 6.41 -5.79
N GLY A 78 -9.23 5.66 -5.25
CA GLY A 78 -9.17 5.24 -3.86
C GLY A 78 -8.63 6.28 -2.87
N GLY A 79 -8.19 7.46 -3.32
CA GLY A 79 -7.60 8.47 -2.43
C GLY A 79 -6.10 8.31 -2.19
N VAL A 80 -5.41 7.55 -3.04
CA VAL A 80 -3.96 7.33 -3.00
C VAL A 80 -3.29 8.22 -4.05
N THR A 81 -2.33 9.04 -3.65
CA THR A 81 -1.60 9.96 -4.57
C THR A 81 -0.16 9.56 -4.80
N ALA A 82 0.36 8.59 -4.05
CA ALA A 82 1.57 7.90 -4.44
C ALA A 82 1.59 6.43 -4.05
N VAL A 83 2.32 5.64 -4.83
CA VAL A 83 2.49 4.20 -4.62
C VAL A 83 3.95 3.78 -4.64
N VAL A 84 4.29 2.60 -4.12
CA VAL A 84 5.58 1.95 -4.38
C VAL A 84 5.35 0.56 -4.96
N ASP A 85 5.82 0.37 -6.20
CA ASP A 85 5.62 -0.87 -6.93
C ASP A 85 6.71 -1.90 -6.66
N MET A 86 6.29 -3.13 -6.39
CA MET A 86 7.14 -4.27 -6.07
C MET A 86 7.88 -4.83 -7.29
N PRO A 87 9.08 -5.43 -7.12
CA PRO A 87 9.96 -5.76 -8.25
C PRO A 87 9.60 -7.05 -9.03
N ASN A 88 8.57 -7.80 -8.64
CA ASN A 88 8.21 -9.08 -9.24
C ASN A 88 7.43 -8.96 -10.57
N THR A 89 7.89 -8.09 -11.46
CA THR A 89 7.46 -7.96 -12.86
C THR A 89 8.21 -8.95 -13.76
N ASN A 90 8.00 -8.88 -15.08
CA ASN A 90 8.82 -9.62 -16.05
C ASN A 90 9.40 -8.67 -17.11
N PRO A 91 10.73 -8.43 -17.12
CA PRO A 91 11.73 -9.00 -16.20
C PRO A 91 11.49 -8.55 -14.74
N PHE A 92 12.03 -9.35 -13.81
CA PHE A 92 12.12 -8.93 -12.41
C PHE A 92 12.95 -7.65 -12.34
N THR A 93 12.56 -6.71 -11.49
CA THR A 93 13.32 -5.48 -11.26
C THR A 93 14.47 -5.79 -10.30
N SER A 94 15.56 -6.36 -10.82
CA SER A 94 16.71 -6.86 -10.04
C SER A 94 18.01 -6.13 -10.31
N ASP A 95 18.05 -5.28 -11.34
CA ASP A 95 19.24 -4.52 -11.74
C ASP A 95 18.88 -3.11 -12.22
N ILE A 96 19.90 -2.32 -12.53
CA ILE A 96 19.72 -0.93 -12.97
C ILE A 96 18.99 -0.82 -14.31
N SER A 97 19.13 -1.79 -15.21
CA SER A 97 18.48 -1.77 -16.54
C SER A 97 16.97 -1.97 -16.38
N SER A 98 16.59 -3.07 -15.74
CA SER A 98 15.19 -3.40 -15.43
C SER A 98 14.52 -2.32 -14.58
N PHE A 99 15.24 -1.69 -13.65
CA PHE A 99 14.76 -0.53 -12.90
C PHE A 99 14.43 0.65 -13.81
N ARG A 100 15.37 1.05 -14.69
CA ARG A 100 15.18 2.21 -15.58
C ARG A 100 14.11 1.96 -16.63
N ASP A 101 14.01 0.75 -17.15
CA ASP A 101 12.94 0.36 -18.09
C ASP A 101 11.56 0.52 -17.42
N LYS A 102 11.41 -0.01 -16.21
CA LYS A 102 10.17 0.10 -15.43
C LYS A 102 9.85 1.53 -15.05
N GLU A 103 10.84 2.31 -14.64
CA GLU A 103 10.70 3.73 -14.35
C GLU A 103 10.20 4.51 -15.57
N GLN A 104 10.75 4.25 -16.76
CA GLN A 104 10.31 4.90 -17.98
C GLN A 104 8.86 4.57 -18.32
N ILE A 105 8.45 3.30 -18.16
CA ILE A 105 7.06 2.88 -18.34
C ILE A 105 6.15 3.61 -17.35
N ALA A 106 6.51 3.63 -16.07
CA ALA A 106 5.77 4.31 -15.02
C ALA A 106 5.61 5.81 -15.29
N LYS A 107 6.70 6.52 -15.64
CA LYS A 107 6.69 7.95 -16.02
C LYS A 107 5.72 8.24 -17.18
N SER A 108 5.61 7.31 -18.12
CA SER A 108 4.78 7.48 -19.31
C SER A 108 3.28 7.23 -19.09
N LYS A 109 2.89 6.53 -18.01
CA LYS A 109 1.51 6.04 -17.80
C LYS A 109 0.87 6.49 -16.48
N SER A 110 1.66 6.68 -15.42
CA SER A 110 1.12 6.86 -14.07
C SER A 110 0.49 8.24 -13.88
N ILE A 111 -0.69 8.26 -13.26
CA ILE A 111 -1.37 9.48 -12.80
C ILE A 111 -1.15 9.78 -11.32
N VAL A 112 -0.46 8.90 -10.59
CA VAL A 112 -0.02 9.12 -9.21
C VAL A 112 1.50 9.17 -9.17
N ASP A 113 2.08 9.84 -8.16
CA ASP A 113 3.53 9.78 -7.98
C ASP A 113 3.95 8.37 -7.53
N PHE A 114 5.20 7.96 -7.72
CA PHE A 114 5.56 6.57 -7.49
C PHE A 114 6.99 6.36 -7.00
N GLY A 115 7.23 5.20 -6.41
CA GLY A 115 8.55 4.62 -6.22
C GLY A 115 8.60 3.21 -6.79
N ILE A 116 9.81 2.67 -6.94
CA ILE A 116 10.04 1.30 -7.43
C ILE A 116 10.98 0.59 -6.45
N GLY A 117 10.60 -0.61 -6.01
CA GLY A 117 11.48 -1.51 -5.27
C GLY A 117 12.43 -2.27 -6.19
N ILE A 118 13.56 -2.72 -5.67
CA ILE A 118 14.49 -3.63 -6.36
C ILE A 118 14.60 -4.95 -5.62
N ASN A 119 14.57 -6.06 -6.35
CA ASN A 119 14.69 -7.40 -5.80
C ASN A 119 16.08 -7.64 -5.20
N VAL A 120 16.12 -8.31 -4.06
CA VAL A 120 17.36 -8.81 -3.48
C VAL A 120 17.77 -10.08 -4.20
N GLU A 121 18.97 -10.05 -4.77
CA GLU A 121 19.65 -11.15 -5.46
C GLU A 121 21.07 -11.33 -4.89
N GLU A 122 21.73 -12.43 -5.24
CA GLU A 122 23.15 -12.63 -4.93
C GLU A 122 24.02 -11.45 -5.41
N ASN A 123 25.01 -11.08 -4.59
CA ASN A 123 25.95 -9.99 -4.88
C ASN A 123 25.30 -8.62 -5.11
N LEU A 124 24.02 -8.41 -4.75
CA LEU A 124 23.35 -7.11 -4.85
C LEU A 124 24.16 -6.01 -4.15
N THR A 125 24.72 -6.31 -2.97
CA THR A 125 25.46 -5.33 -2.16
C THR A 125 26.87 -5.04 -2.68
N GLU A 126 27.30 -5.71 -3.75
CA GLU A 126 28.58 -5.49 -4.43
C GLU A 126 28.42 -4.64 -5.70
N GLN A 127 27.18 -4.39 -6.13
CA GLN A 127 26.89 -3.57 -7.29
C GLN A 127 27.28 -2.10 -7.03
N ASP A 128 27.90 -1.46 -8.02
CA ASP A 128 28.34 -0.06 -7.93
C ASP A 128 27.16 0.92 -7.73
N TRP A 129 25.99 0.57 -8.26
CA TRP A 129 24.74 1.33 -8.13
C TRP A 129 23.98 1.07 -6.83
N PHE A 130 24.39 0.11 -5.98
CA PHE A 130 23.65 -0.25 -4.75
C PHE A 130 23.34 0.96 -3.85
N SER A 131 24.29 1.88 -3.71
CA SER A 131 24.14 3.05 -2.83
C SER A 131 23.50 4.28 -3.49
N THR A 132 23.39 4.29 -4.82
CA THR A 132 23.01 5.48 -5.60
C THR A 132 21.73 5.31 -6.40
N VAL A 133 21.26 4.08 -6.62
CA VAL A 133 20.01 3.83 -7.34
C VAL A 133 18.83 4.50 -6.64
N PRO A 134 17.95 5.23 -7.35
CA PRO A 134 16.79 5.89 -6.77
C PRO A 134 15.64 4.91 -6.50
N ALA A 135 15.95 3.73 -5.97
CA ALA A 135 14.96 2.77 -5.51
C ALA A 135 14.34 3.20 -4.17
N ALA A 136 13.08 2.88 -3.98
CA ALA A 136 12.35 3.14 -2.73
C ALA A 136 12.85 2.24 -1.59
N PHE A 137 13.04 0.95 -1.90
CA PHE A 137 13.51 -0.07 -0.97
C PHE A 137 14.12 -1.26 -1.71
N TRP A 138 14.75 -2.14 -0.94
CA TRP A 138 15.06 -3.52 -1.35
C TRP A 138 13.89 -4.44 -1.00
N LYS A 139 13.56 -5.41 -1.85
CA LYS A 139 12.53 -6.42 -1.56
C LYS A 139 13.13 -7.81 -1.63
N LEU A 140 12.96 -8.59 -0.56
CA LEU A 140 13.37 -9.99 -0.52
C LEU A 140 12.13 -10.90 -0.48
N TYR A 141 12.11 -11.91 -1.34
CA TYR A 141 11.06 -12.93 -1.43
C TYR A 141 11.58 -14.31 -0.99
N PRO A 142 10.73 -15.16 -0.40
CA PRO A 142 11.14 -16.49 0.06
C PRO A 142 10.97 -17.57 -1.00
N TYR A 143 10.64 -17.21 -2.24
CA TYR A 143 10.30 -18.16 -3.29
C TYR A 143 11.54 -18.68 -4.01
N GLY A 144 11.69 -20.00 -4.09
CA GLY A 144 12.77 -20.63 -4.85
C GLY A 144 14.17 -20.47 -4.25
N ILE A 145 14.26 -20.04 -2.99
CA ILE A 145 15.51 -19.81 -2.26
C ILE A 145 15.59 -20.72 -1.03
N SER A 146 16.79 -21.13 -0.63
CA SER A 146 17.00 -21.88 0.62
C SER A 146 16.79 -20.99 1.83
N SER A 147 16.45 -21.56 2.99
CA SER A 147 16.35 -20.78 4.24
C SER A 147 17.70 -20.14 4.62
N ASP A 148 18.81 -20.87 4.45
CA ASP A 148 20.17 -20.35 4.69
C ASP A 148 20.48 -19.12 3.84
N ASP A 149 20.20 -19.17 2.53
CA ASP A 149 20.44 -18.05 1.62
C ASP A 149 19.50 -16.88 1.91
N TYR A 150 18.23 -17.15 2.20
CA TYR A 150 17.24 -16.12 2.52
C TYR A 150 17.68 -15.27 3.73
N PHE A 151 18.10 -15.91 4.82
CA PHE A 151 18.57 -15.17 6.00
C PHE A 151 19.95 -14.55 5.81
N ARG A 152 20.85 -15.19 5.04
CA ARG A 152 22.14 -14.63 4.69
C ARG A 152 21.99 -13.34 3.87
N LEU A 153 21.23 -13.36 2.78
CA LEU A 153 20.97 -12.19 1.93
C LEU A 153 20.31 -11.06 2.70
N ALA A 154 19.33 -11.39 3.56
CA ALA A 154 18.70 -10.42 4.45
C ALA A 154 19.76 -9.71 5.32
N LYS A 155 20.68 -10.47 5.94
CA LYS A 155 21.75 -9.91 6.75
C LYS A 155 22.72 -9.05 5.93
N GLU A 156 23.16 -9.54 4.77
CA GLU A 156 24.11 -8.82 3.90
C GLU A 156 23.58 -7.44 3.49
N VAL A 157 22.30 -7.38 3.09
CA VAL A 157 21.65 -6.11 2.72
C VAL A 157 21.48 -5.21 3.94
N LEU A 158 21.00 -5.74 5.07
CA LEU A 158 20.77 -4.94 6.29
C LEU A 158 22.06 -4.35 6.87
N ASP A 159 23.20 -5.03 6.74
CA ASP A 159 24.49 -4.55 7.23
C ASP A 159 25.02 -3.35 6.41
N LYS A 160 24.53 -3.13 5.18
CA LYS A 160 25.07 -2.12 4.25
C LYS A 160 24.06 -1.06 3.80
N THR A 161 22.76 -1.35 3.89
CA THR A 161 21.71 -0.45 3.37
C THR A 161 21.53 0.81 4.21
N LYS A 162 21.04 1.87 3.58
CA LYS A 162 20.51 3.09 4.21
C LYS A 162 19.04 3.34 3.87
N LYS A 163 18.41 2.39 3.18
CA LYS A 163 17.02 2.39 2.76
C LYS A 163 16.31 1.17 3.35
N PRO A 164 14.97 1.17 3.46
CA PRO A 164 14.26 0.00 3.93
C PRO A 164 14.60 -1.26 3.12
N MET A 165 14.71 -2.39 3.81
CA MET A 165 14.62 -3.72 3.23
C MET A 165 13.28 -4.31 3.61
N VAL A 166 12.38 -4.38 2.64
CA VAL A 166 11.06 -4.98 2.74
C VAL A 166 11.19 -6.49 2.56
N VAL A 167 10.62 -7.28 3.46
CA VAL A 167 10.64 -8.74 3.37
C VAL A 167 9.23 -9.30 3.27
N HIS A 168 9.01 -10.23 2.33
CA HIS A 168 7.89 -11.16 2.41
C HIS A 168 8.28 -12.28 3.37
N CYS A 169 7.90 -12.18 4.64
CA CYS A 169 8.43 -13.10 5.64
C CYS A 169 7.61 -14.38 5.79
N GLU A 170 7.82 -15.35 4.90
CA GLU A 170 7.39 -16.74 5.10
C GLU A 170 8.62 -17.65 4.99
N HIS A 171 8.86 -18.50 5.98
CA HIS A 171 10.08 -19.27 6.07
C HIS A 171 10.13 -20.33 4.96
N PRO A 172 11.17 -20.38 4.11
CA PRO A 172 11.24 -21.29 2.96
C PRO A 172 10.91 -22.76 3.28
N ASP A 173 11.47 -23.29 4.38
CA ASP A 173 11.26 -24.69 4.81
C ASP A 173 9.84 -25.02 5.33
N TYR A 174 8.98 -24.02 5.51
CA TYR A 174 7.63 -24.15 6.05
C TYR A 174 6.55 -23.68 5.07
N MET A 175 6.91 -23.54 3.79
CA MET A 175 5.96 -23.29 2.70
C MET A 175 5.79 -24.57 1.88
N TYR A 176 4.57 -25.11 1.87
CA TYR A 176 4.26 -26.33 1.14
C TYR A 176 3.33 -26.06 -0.06
N ASN A 177 3.58 -26.73 -1.18
CA ASN A 177 2.75 -26.64 -2.38
C ASN A 177 1.77 -27.82 -2.49
N ASN A 178 1.22 -28.28 -1.36
CA ASN A 178 0.23 -29.36 -1.39
C ASN A 178 -1.04 -28.89 -2.12
N PRO A 179 -1.77 -29.79 -2.79
CA PRO A 179 -3.02 -29.46 -3.48
C PRO A 179 -4.03 -28.77 -2.56
N LEU A 180 -4.87 -27.93 -3.13
CA LEU A 180 -5.91 -27.17 -2.41
C LEU A 180 -7.28 -27.69 -2.82
N GLU A 181 -8.05 -28.22 -1.88
CA GLU A 181 -9.48 -28.49 -2.07
C GLU A 181 -10.32 -27.28 -1.64
N LYS A 182 -9.85 -26.55 -0.63
CA LYS A 182 -10.45 -25.34 -0.08
C LYS A 182 -9.37 -24.34 0.31
N LEU A 183 -9.75 -23.07 0.50
CA LEU A 183 -8.79 -22.03 0.83
C LEU A 183 -8.01 -22.30 2.13
N SER A 184 -8.63 -22.94 3.14
CA SER A 184 -7.94 -23.22 4.39
C SER A 184 -6.79 -24.21 4.26
N ASP A 185 -6.74 -25.02 3.20
CA ASP A 185 -5.57 -25.87 2.93
C ASP A 185 -4.32 -25.03 2.61
N HIS A 186 -4.51 -23.85 1.99
CA HIS A 186 -3.43 -22.88 1.74
C HIS A 186 -2.91 -22.30 3.05
N THR A 187 -3.80 -22.03 4.01
CA THR A 187 -3.44 -21.62 5.37
C THR A 187 -2.65 -22.70 6.11
N GLU A 188 -3.07 -23.96 6.03
CA GLU A 188 -2.39 -25.09 6.67
C GLU A 188 -0.99 -25.33 6.06
N ASN A 189 -0.87 -25.21 4.74
CA ASN A 189 0.40 -25.32 4.02
C ASN A 189 1.45 -24.27 4.42
N ARG A 190 1.05 -23.21 5.12
CA ARG A 190 1.88 -22.08 5.53
C ARG A 190 1.60 -21.68 6.98
N LEU A 191 1.19 -22.64 7.82
CA LEU A 191 0.64 -22.38 9.15
C LEU A 191 1.64 -21.66 10.06
N VAL A 192 2.90 -22.10 10.05
CA VAL A 192 3.97 -21.58 10.91
C VAL A 192 5.02 -20.78 10.14
N ALA A 193 4.85 -20.61 8.83
CA ALA A 193 5.86 -20.02 7.96
C ALA A 193 6.24 -18.59 8.38
N GLU A 194 5.23 -17.76 8.68
CA GLU A 194 5.45 -16.36 9.08
C GLU A 194 6.12 -16.25 10.45
N GLU A 195 5.59 -16.96 11.46
CA GLU A 195 6.17 -16.96 12.81
C GLU A 195 7.64 -17.41 12.81
N LYS A 196 7.94 -18.52 12.11
CA LYS A 196 9.30 -19.06 12.04
C LYS A 196 10.23 -18.12 11.28
N CYS A 197 9.75 -17.45 10.24
CA CYS A 197 10.54 -16.48 9.50
C CYS A 197 10.94 -15.30 10.38
N LEU A 198 9.96 -14.70 11.06
CA LEU A 198 10.17 -13.51 11.88
C LEU A 198 11.05 -13.78 13.10
N ALA A 199 10.92 -14.96 13.71
CA ALA A 199 11.78 -15.38 14.81
C ALA A 199 13.27 -15.55 14.40
N SER A 200 13.52 -15.83 13.12
CA SER A 200 14.87 -16.00 12.56
C SER A 200 15.45 -14.73 11.94
N MET A 201 14.63 -13.71 11.69
CA MET A 201 15.08 -12.47 11.05
C MET A 201 15.97 -11.62 11.98
N PRO A 202 17.06 -11.04 11.45
CA PRO A 202 17.89 -10.12 12.23
C PRO A 202 17.10 -8.85 12.60
N SER A 203 17.38 -8.33 13.80
CA SER A 203 16.83 -7.04 14.21
C SER A 203 17.61 -5.89 13.56
N SER A 204 16.91 -5.00 12.86
CA SER A 204 17.47 -3.79 12.25
C SER A 204 16.38 -2.74 12.07
N GLU A 205 16.73 -1.46 12.22
CA GLU A 205 15.83 -0.33 11.93
C GLU A 205 15.48 -0.25 10.43
N TYR A 206 16.33 -0.80 9.56
CA TYR A 206 16.07 -0.86 8.12
C TYR A 206 15.18 -2.04 7.71
N LEU A 207 14.91 -2.99 8.61
CA LEU A 207 14.00 -4.10 8.31
C LEU A 207 12.53 -3.62 8.32
N HIS A 208 11.82 -3.91 7.25
CA HIS A 208 10.38 -3.70 7.14
C HIS A 208 9.69 -5.02 6.78
N VAL A 209 8.77 -5.48 7.63
CA VAL A 209 8.01 -6.71 7.42
C VAL A 209 6.74 -6.36 6.65
N ALA A 210 6.61 -6.92 5.44
CA ALA A 210 5.41 -6.74 4.64
C ALA A 210 4.23 -7.53 5.21
N HIS A 211 3.01 -7.01 5.00
CA HIS A 211 1.70 -7.69 5.12
C HIS A 211 1.62 -8.77 6.23
N LEU A 212 1.73 -8.37 7.51
CA LEU A 212 1.57 -9.31 8.63
C LEU A 212 0.19 -9.99 8.58
N SER A 213 0.17 -11.30 8.76
CA SER A 213 -1.04 -12.11 8.67
C SER A 213 -1.39 -12.90 9.93
N THR A 214 -0.45 -13.11 10.86
CA THR A 214 -0.68 -13.91 12.07
C THR A 214 -0.40 -13.18 13.39
N ALA A 215 -1.12 -13.56 14.44
CA ALA A 215 -0.86 -13.12 15.81
C ALA A 215 0.53 -13.54 16.32
N ASN A 216 0.97 -14.73 15.94
CA ASN A 216 2.30 -15.23 16.31
C ASN A 216 3.42 -14.49 15.59
N GLY A 217 3.22 -14.12 14.33
CA GLY A 217 4.15 -13.26 13.59
C GLY A 217 4.33 -11.91 14.29
N LEU A 218 3.23 -11.25 14.63
CA LEU A 218 3.24 -10.00 15.41
C LEU A 218 3.99 -10.14 16.75
N LYS A 219 3.89 -11.30 17.41
CA LYS A 219 4.61 -11.58 18.68
C LYS A 219 6.11 -11.75 18.47
N ASN A 220 6.53 -12.28 17.33
CA ASN A 220 7.93 -12.60 17.01
C ASN A 220 8.59 -11.57 16.09
N LEU A 221 8.00 -10.38 15.93
CA LEU A 221 8.63 -9.29 15.18
C LEU A 221 10.04 -8.97 15.73
N PRO A 222 11.06 -8.83 14.86
CA PRO A 222 12.37 -8.34 15.28
C PRO A 222 12.27 -6.95 15.93
N LEU A 223 13.00 -6.75 17.03
CA LEU A 223 12.83 -5.63 17.94
C LEU A 223 12.83 -4.24 17.27
N LEU A 224 13.73 -4.00 16.33
CA LEU A 224 13.89 -2.70 15.65
C LEU A 224 13.12 -2.62 14.32
N SER A 225 12.46 -3.70 13.90
CA SER A 225 11.76 -3.72 12.61
C SER A 225 10.50 -2.86 12.64
N SER A 226 10.14 -2.35 11.47
CA SER A 226 8.80 -1.82 11.20
C SER A 226 7.97 -2.88 10.46
N THR A 227 6.66 -2.66 10.37
CA THR A 227 5.77 -3.59 9.68
C THR A 227 4.55 -2.89 9.11
N GLU A 228 3.92 -3.51 8.14
CA GLU A 228 2.62 -3.11 7.62
C GLU A 228 1.59 -4.24 7.74
N VAL A 229 0.32 -3.90 7.53
CA VAL A 229 -0.79 -4.86 7.40
C VAL A 229 -1.72 -4.42 6.28
N CYS A 230 -2.38 -5.38 5.64
CA CYS A 230 -3.32 -5.13 4.56
C CYS A 230 -4.77 -5.21 5.03
N PRO A 231 -5.70 -4.43 4.43
CA PRO A 231 -7.13 -4.50 4.74
C PRO A 231 -7.68 -5.93 4.65
N HIS A 232 -7.20 -6.75 3.72
CA HIS A 232 -7.66 -8.13 3.60
C HIS A 232 -7.23 -9.01 4.79
N HIS A 233 -6.07 -8.78 5.42
CA HIS A 233 -5.69 -9.47 6.68
C HIS A 233 -6.36 -8.88 7.92
N LEU A 234 -7.02 -7.74 7.81
CA LEU A 234 -7.80 -7.13 8.90
C LEU A 234 -9.28 -7.48 8.83
N LEU A 235 -9.84 -7.53 7.62
CA LEU A 235 -11.29 -7.55 7.38
C LEU A 235 -11.78 -8.85 6.74
N LEU A 236 -10.88 -9.67 6.18
CA LEU A 236 -11.18 -10.98 5.62
C LEU A 236 -10.51 -12.10 6.43
N ASN A 237 -11.22 -13.22 6.52
CA ASN A 237 -10.75 -14.48 7.10
C ASN A 237 -11.43 -15.66 6.41
N LEU A 238 -11.03 -16.86 6.83
CA LEU A 238 -11.60 -18.11 6.35
C LEU A 238 -13.12 -18.25 6.59
N ASP A 239 -13.73 -17.48 7.49
CA ASP A 239 -15.19 -17.55 7.75
C ASP A 239 -15.98 -16.68 6.75
N ASN A 240 -15.38 -15.62 6.19
CA ASN A 240 -16.06 -14.66 5.32
C ASN A 240 -15.48 -14.52 3.90
N CYS A 241 -14.34 -15.17 3.61
CA CYS A 241 -13.75 -15.29 2.27
C CYS A 241 -13.05 -16.66 2.18
N SER A 242 -13.80 -17.70 1.77
CA SER A 242 -13.32 -19.09 1.73
C SER A 242 -13.17 -19.66 0.32
N SER A 243 -13.56 -18.89 -0.71
CA SER A 243 -13.30 -19.25 -2.11
C SER A 243 -11.80 -19.28 -2.38
N LEU A 244 -11.38 -20.15 -3.29
CA LEU A 244 -10.00 -20.17 -3.79
C LEU A 244 -9.63 -18.87 -4.52
N ASP A 245 -10.61 -18.10 -4.98
CA ASP A 245 -10.38 -16.74 -5.51
C ASP A 245 -9.79 -15.80 -4.43
N CYS A 246 -10.00 -16.07 -3.15
CA CYS A 246 -9.41 -15.28 -2.06
C CYS A 246 -7.95 -15.67 -1.74
N LYS A 247 -7.34 -16.59 -2.51
CA LYS A 247 -5.95 -17.01 -2.30
C LYS A 247 -4.98 -15.84 -2.43
N VAL A 248 -4.17 -15.64 -1.39
CA VAL A 248 -3.15 -14.59 -1.25
C VAL A 248 -1.99 -15.15 -0.41
N ASP A 249 -0.82 -14.54 -0.52
CA ASP A 249 0.36 -14.89 0.29
C ASP A 249 0.81 -13.63 1.05
N PRO A 250 0.96 -13.68 2.39
CA PRO A 250 0.60 -14.77 3.28
C PRO A 250 -0.91 -15.03 3.30
N PRO A 251 -1.35 -16.28 3.55
CA PRO A 251 -2.75 -16.65 3.43
C PRO A 251 -3.66 -15.92 4.41
N LEU A 252 -4.93 -15.78 4.03
CA LEU A 252 -5.99 -15.42 4.98
C LEU A 252 -5.99 -16.43 6.15
N ARG A 253 -6.18 -15.91 7.36
CA ARG A 253 -6.12 -16.67 8.60
C ARG A 253 -7.48 -16.78 9.26
N LYS A 254 -7.50 -17.27 10.50
CA LYS A 254 -8.72 -17.38 11.32
C LYS A 254 -9.11 -16.00 11.87
N VAL A 255 -10.35 -15.86 12.28
CA VAL A 255 -10.85 -14.62 12.92
C VAL A 255 -10.03 -14.21 14.16
N SER A 256 -9.43 -15.17 14.88
CA SER A 256 -8.56 -14.88 16.01
C SER A 256 -7.30 -14.08 15.63
N ASP A 257 -6.72 -14.37 14.46
CA ASP A 257 -5.58 -13.61 13.93
C ASP A 257 -6.01 -12.21 13.50
N ASN A 258 -7.13 -12.09 12.75
CA ASN A 258 -7.68 -10.78 12.38
C ASN A 258 -7.90 -9.90 13.61
N THR A 259 -8.54 -10.41 14.66
CA THR A 259 -8.84 -9.62 15.87
C THR A 259 -7.57 -9.08 16.51
N ILE A 260 -6.54 -9.92 16.66
CA ILE A 260 -5.27 -9.52 17.28
C ILE A 260 -4.53 -8.50 16.40
N LEU A 261 -4.49 -8.72 15.08
CA LEU A 261 -3.87 -7.78 14.15
C LEU A 261 -4.62 -6.45 14.08
N TYR A 262 -5.95 -6.49 14.08
CA TYR A 262 -6.79 -5.29 14.08
C TYR A 262 -6.57 -4.47 15.35
N ASP A 263 -6.53 -5.12 16.52
CA ASP A 263 -6.20 -4.43 17.78
C ASP A 263 -4.79 -3.86 17.77
N ALA A 264 -3.81 -4.59 17.22
CA ALA A 264 -2.44 -4.10 17.10
C ALA A 264 -2.32 -2.91 16.14
N TYR A 265 -3.02 -2.95 15.02
CA TYR A 265 -3.13 -1.86 14.04
C TYR A 265 -3.79 -0.63 14.66
N ARG A 266 -4.97 -0.80 15.27
CA ARG A 266 -5.73 0.28 15.91
C ARG A 266 -4.92 0.99 17.00
N ASN A 267 -4.13 0.25 17.77
CA ASN A 267 -3.29 0.79 18.84
C ASN A 267 -1.89 1.25 18.37
N GLY A 268 -1.62 1.22 17.06
CA GLY A 268 -0.38 1.72 16.47
C GLY A 268 0.84 0.81 16.60
N LYS A 269 0.68 -0.43 17.10
CA LYS A 269 1.76 -1.44 17.12
C LYS A 269 2.12 -1.91 15.71
N ILE A 270 1.13 -1.96 14.81
CA ILE A 270 1.36 -2.08 13.37
C ILE A 270 1.24 -0.66 12.77
N PRO A 271 2.37 -0.03 12.38
CA PRO A 271 2.39 1.38 12.07
C PRO A 271 1.84 1.74 10.68
N ILE A 272 1.86 0.82 9.71
CA ILE A 272 1.58 1.15 8.31
C ILE A 272 0.41 0.30 7.79
N LEU A 273 -0.45 0.94 7.00
CA LEU A 273 -1.46 0.30 6.18
C LEU A 273 -0.98 0.32 4.72
N ALA A 274 -0.98 -0.83 4.05
CA ALA A 274 -0.65 -0.95 2.63
C ALA A 274 -1.64 -1.91 1.96
N SER A 275 -1.92 -1.78 0.67
CA SER A 275 -2.97 -2.61 0.05
C SER A 275 -2.50 -4.00 -0.33
N ASP A 276 -1.20 -4.15 -0.65
CA ASP A 276 -0.68 -5.28 -1.42
C ASP A 276 -1.58 -5.56 -2.63
N HIS A 277 -1.88 -4.49 -3.40
CA HIS A 277 -2.70 -4.61 -4.60
C HIS A 277 -1.98 -5.49 -5.61
N ALA A 278 -2.42 -6.74 -5.69
CA ALA A 278 -1.83 -7.82 -6.46
C ALA A 278 -2.86 -8.43 -7.41
N PRO A 279 -3.35 -7.67 -8.40
CA PRO A 279 -4.41 -8.08 -9.32
C PRO A 279 -4.00 -9.29 -10.16
N HIS A 280 -5.02 -10.08 -10.47
CA HIS A 280 -5.03 -11.21 -11.40
C HIS A 280 -6.38 -11.19 -12.11
N THR A 281 -6.44 -11.72 -13.33
CA THR A 281 -7.74 -11.86 -14.01
C THR A 281 -8.63 -12.85 -13.26
N ILE A 282 -9.95 -12.68 -13.34
CA ILE A 282 -10.88 -13.61 -12.67
C ILE A 282 -10.77 -15.02 -13.24
N GLU A 283 -10.40 -15.17 -14.52
CA GLU A 283 -10.14 -16.44 -15.18
C GLU A 283 -8.96 -17.17 -14.54
N GLU A 284 -7.86 -16.47 -14.23
CA GLU A 284 -6.72 -17.05 -13.54
C GLU A 284 -7.06 -17.46 -12.11
N LYS A 285 -7.87 -16.65 -11.40
CA LYS A 285 -8.33 -16.96 -10.04
C LYS A 285 -9.26 -18.16 -9.97
N LYS A 286 -9.98 -18.46 -11.05
CA LYS A 286 -10.86 -19.64 -11.20
C LYS A 286 -10.18 -20.85 -11.81
N SER A 287 -8.87 -20.79 -12.08
CA SER A 287 -8.12 -21.94 -12.60
C SER A 287 -7.90 -23.02 -11.53
N ASP A 288 -7.47 -24.21 -11.94
CA ASP A 288 -7.13 -25.31 -11.03
C ASP A 288 -5.95 -24.97 -10.11
N THR A 289 -5.10 -24.03 -10.53
CA THR A 289 -3.92 -23.55 -9.78
C THR A 289 -3.97 -22.04 -9.63
N PRO A 290 -4.90 -21.52 -8.83
CA PRO A 290 -5.12 -20.07 -8.76
C PRO A 290 -3.88 -19.37 -8.21
N PRO A 291 -3.48 -18.23 -8.80
CA PRO A 291 -2.36 -17.46 -8.29
C PRO A 291 -2.73 -16.73 -7.00
N SER A 292 -1.71 -16.45 -6.17
CA SER A 292 -1.86 -15.66 -4.95
C SER A 292 -1.90 -14.16 -5.28
N GLY A 293 -2.88 -13.44 -4.74
CA GLY A 293 -3.02 -11.99 -4.88
C GLY A 293 -4.46 -11.56 -5.12
N MET A 294 -4.77 -10.33 -4.72
CA MET A 294 -6.07 -9.69 -4.91
C MET A 294 -5.90 -8.18 -5.18
N PRO A 295 -6.80 -7.56 -5.94
CA PRO A 295 -6.83 -6.11 -6.07
C PRO A 295 -7.29 -5.46 -4.75
N GLY A 296 -6.63 -4.38 -4.31
CA GLY A 296 -7.01 -3.68 -3.08
C GLY A 296 -6.78 -2.17 -3.01
N VAL A 297 -5.93 -1.58 -3.87
CA VAL A 297 -5.50 -0.16 -3.74
C VAL A 297 -6.66 0.84 -3.72
N GLU A 298 -7.67 0.63 -4.57
CA GLU A 298 -8.83 1.52 -4.69
C GLU A 298 -9.77 1.42 -3.49
N THR A 299 -9.85 0.24 -2.87
CA THR A 299 -10.73 -0.03 -1.72
C THR A 299 -10.04 0.16 -0.37
N MET A 300 -8.71 0.31 -0.34
CA MET A 300 -7.92 0.35 0.89
C MET A 300 -8.38 1.46 1.83
N VAL A 301 -8.36 2.71 1.38
CA VAL A 301 -8.78 3.86 2.20
C VAL A 301 -10.29 3.87 2.41
N PRO A 302 -11.15 3.64 1.38
CA PRO A 302 -12.60 3.65 1.56
C PRO A 302 -13.15 2.66 2.59
N LEU A 303 -12.60 1.43 2.63
CA LEU A 303 -12.96 0.44 3.65
C LEU A 303 -12.55 0.91 5.04
N MET A 304 -11.34 1.44 5.21
CA MET A 304 -10.89 1.87 6.53
C MET A 304 -11.58 3.16 6.99
N LEU A 305 -12.06 4.02 6.09
CA LEU A 305 -12.94 5.13 6.42
C LEU A 305 -14.30 4.64 6.94
N GLN A 306 -14.83 3.55 6.38
CA GLN A 306 -16.03 2.90 6.93
C GLN A 306 -15.79 2.42 8.37
N GLU A 307 -14.63 1.82 8.65
CA GLU A 307 -14.26 1.42 10.02
C GLU A 307 -14.20 2.61 11.00
N VAL A 308 -13.85 3.81 10.52
CA VAL A 308 -13.88 5.05 11.31
C VAL A 308 -15.31 5.48 11.63
N VAL A 309 -16.21 5.46 10.64
CA VAL A 309 -17.62 5.82 10.85
C VAL A 309 -18.32 4.82 11.77
N GLU A 310 -17.95 3.55 11.68
CA GLU A 310 -18.43 2.49 12.57
C GLU A 310 -17.76 2.51 13.96
N LYS A 311 -16.88 3.49 14.21
CA LYS A 311 -16.17 3.72 15.48
C LYS A 311 -15.29 2.54 15.91
N ARG A 312 -14.87 1.71 14.96
CA ARG A 312 -13.90 0.64 15.19
C ARG A 312 -12.46 1.13 15.05
N LEU A 313 -12.24 2.22 14.31
CA LEU A 313 -10.93 2.84 14.09
C LEU A 313 -10.98 4.35 14.38
N ASP A 314 -9.94 4.88 15.03
CA ASP A 314 -9.80 6.33 15.18
C ASP A 314 -9.31 6.97 13.87
N LEU A 315 -9.89 8.11 13.48
CA LEU A 315 -9.47 8.85 12.28
C LEU A 315 -7.98 9.21 12.31
N SER A 316 -7.46 9.58 13.49
CA SER A 316 -6.03 9.88 13.68
C SER A 316 -5.13 8.69 13.34
N ARG A 317 -5.57 7.48 13.71
CA ARG A 317 -4.84 6.24 13.46
C ARG A 317 -4.83 5.95 11.96
N LEU A 318 -5.96 6.10 11.28
CA LEU A 318 -6.05 5.92 9.82
C LEU A 318 -5.16 6.90 9.07
N VAL A 319 -5.26 8.21 9.36
CA VAL A 319 -4.44 9.22 8.68
C VAL A 319 -2.95 8.95 8.88
N ASN A 320 -2.55 8.58 10.11
CA ASN A 320 -1.16 8.25 10.35
C ASN A 320 -0.72 6.99 9.59
N SER A 321 -1.50 5.90 9.61
CA SER A 321 -1.10 4.62 9.00
C SER A 321 -1.05 4.63 7.47
N MET A 322 -1.91 5.42 6.82
CA MET A 322 -2.03 5.44 5.36
C MET A 322 -1.20 6.54 4.68
N ALA A 323 -0.77 7.57 5.41
CA ALA A 323 -0.10 8.74 4.82
C ALA A 323 1.20 9.10 5.54
N GLU A 324 1.15 9.38 6.86
CA GLU A 324 2.30 9.88 7.61
C GLU A 324 3.39 8.81 7.82
N ALA A 325 3.02 7.65 8.38
CA ALA A 325 3.94 6.57 8.70
C ALA A 325 4.64 5.96 7.47
N PRO A 326 3.95 5.69 6.33
CA PRO A 326 4.64 5.20 5.15
C PRO A 326 5.57 6.27 4.53
N ALA A 327 5.20 7.55 4.55
CA ALA A 327 6.08 8.62 4.10
C ALA A 327 7.34 8.74 4.97
N ASP A 328 7.19 8.73 6.30
CA ASP A 328 8.30 8.76 7.25
C ASP A 328 9.20 7.52 7.06
N ARG A 329 8.61 6.34 6.85
CA ARG A 329 9.36 5.09 6.63
C ARG A 329 10.23 5.14 5.38
N LEU A 330 9.74 5.79 4.33
CA LEU A 330 10.43 5.96 3.06
C LEU A 330 11.34 7.20 3.02
N GLY A 331 11.37 8.01 4.09
CA GLY A 331 12.17 9.24 4.16
C GLY A 331 11.66 10.36 3.26
N LEU A 332 10.36 10.40 2.98
CA LEU A 332 9.73 11.36 2.06
C LEU A 332 9.08 12.51 2.83
N ASN A 333 9.33 13.75 2.39
CA ASN A 333 8.67 14.94 2.94
C ASN A 333 7.25 15.11 2.37
N ARG A 334 6.34 14.19 2.73
CA ARG A 334 4.93 14.17 2.32
C ARG A 334 4.04 13.52 3.37
N GLY A 335 2.75 13.39 3.07
CA GLY A 335 1.77 12.68 3.90
C GLY A 335 1.10 13.54 4.98
N ARG A 336 1.36 14.86 5.00
CA ARG A 336 0.75 15.82 5.92
C ARG A 336 0.27 17.05 5.16
N ILE A 337 -0.79 17.68 5.67
CA ILE A 337 -1.21 19.02 5.23
C ILE A 337 -0.42 20.04 6.04
N GLU A 338 0.77 20.39 5.54
CA GLU A 338 1.74 21.25 6.20
C GLU A 338 2.52 22.07 5.16
N GLU A 339 2.95 23.27 5.54
CA GLU A 339 3.76 24.15 4.68
C GLU A 339 5.02 23.45 4.17
N GLY A 340 5.30 23.60 2.88
CA GLY A 340 6.45 22.99 2.21
C GLY A 340 6.24 21.54 1.74
N GLN A 341 5.14 20.88 2.14
CA GLN A 341 4.79 19.55 1.61
C GLN A 341 4.06 19.64 0.27
N PRO A 342 4.12 18.60 -0.58
CA PRO A 342 3.28 18.54 -1.78
C PRO A 342 1.80 18.62 -1.39
N ALA A 343 1.01 19.32 -2.20
CA ALA A 343 -0.43 19.48 -2.00
C ALA A 343 -1.19 18.19 -2.37
N ASP A 344 -0.96 17.14 -1.59
CA ASP A 344 -1.52 15.80 -1.75
C ASP A 344 -2.61 15.56 -0.70
N PHE A 345 -3.87 15.77 -1.09
CA PHE A 345 -5.00 15.60 -0.20
C PHE A 345 -6.25 15.15 -0.94
N MET A 346 -7.21 14.65 -0.19
CA MET A 346 -8.51 14.20 -0.69
C MET A 346 -9.63 14.85 0.09
N PHE A 347 -10.78 15.01 -0.56
CA PHE A 347 -12.01 15.45 0.07
C PHE A 347 -12.94 14.27 0.29
N VAL A 348 -13.45 14.14 1.51
CA VAL A 348 -14.22 12.97 1.95
C VAL A 348 -15.48 13.43 2.68
N ASP A 349 -16.65 12.89 2.32
CA ASP A 349 -17.88 13.06 3.08
C ASP A 349 -18.18 11.78 3.86
N LEU A 350 -17.92 11.80 5.17
CA LEU A 350 -18.12 10.63 6.04
C LEU A 350 -19.59 10.18 6.17
N ASN A 351 -20.55 10.96 5.65
CA ASN A 351 -21.96 10.55 5.61
C ASN A 351 -22.34 9.83 4.31
N ASN A 352 -21.42 9.75 3.34
CA ASN A 352 -21.65 9.14 2.03
C ASN A 352 -21.11 7.70 1.98
N SER A 353 -21.64 6.84 2.85
CA SER A 353 -21.41 5.40 2.77
C SER A 353 -22.14 4.83 1.56
N GLU A 354 -21.41 4.04 0.76
CA GLU A 354 -21.98 3.31 -0.35
C GLU A 354 -21.39 1.90 -0.45
N LYS A 355 -22.12 1.03 -1.15
CA LYS A 355 -21.64 -0.32 -1.42
C LYS A 355 -20.61 -0.31 -2.52
N ILE A 356 -19.49 -1.00 -2.28
CA ILE A 356 -18.52 -1.34 -3.33
C ILE A 356 -19.23 -2.14 -4.42
N LYS A 357 -19.06 -1.70 -5.66
CA LYS A 357 -19.53 -2.37 -6.88
C LYS A 357 -18.36 -2.49 -7.83
N VAL A 358 -18.04 -3.70 -8.28
CA VAL A 358 -16.97 -3.96 -9.28
C VAL A 358 -17.06 -3.02 -10.48
N ASP A 359 -18.27 -2.78 -11.02
CA ASP A 359 -18.48 -1.94 -12.21
C ASP A 359 -18.02 -0.47 -12.04
N ASN A 360 -17.81 -0.02 -10.80
CA ASN A 360 -17.33 1.32 -10.48
C ASN A 360 -15.82 1.35 -10.17
N LEU A 361 -15.14 0.20 -10.16
CA LEU A 361 -13.71 0.11 -9.87
C LEU A 361 -12.88 0.13 -11.15
N HIS A 362 -11.62 0.57 -11.03
CA HIS A 362 -10.77 0.89 -12.18
C HIS A 362 -9.67 -0.13 -12.45
N SER A 363 -9.56 -1.15 -11.58
CA SER A 363 -8.55 -2.20 -11.71
C SER A 363 -8.89 -3.08 -12.91
N ARG A 364 -7.91 -3.37 -13.75
CA ARG A 364 -8.08 -4.25 -14.93
C ARG A 364 -8.47 -5.67 -14.55
N ALA A 365 -8.20 -6.08 -13.30
CA ALA A 365 -8.65 -7.37 -12.78
C ALA A 365 -10.17 -7.54 -12.89
N ASN A 366 -10.95 -6.44 -12.76
CA ASN A 366 -12.41 -6.43 -12.83
C ASN A 366 -13.09 -7.40 -11.84
N TRP A 367 -12.56 -7.46 -10.61
CA TRP A 367 -13.19 -8.12 -9.47
C TRP A 367 -12.66 -7.52 -8.17
N THR A 368 -13.33 -7.77 -7.04
CA THR A 368 -12.83 -7.44 -5.71
C THR A 368 -13.34 -8.45 -4.68
N PRO A 369 -12.55 -8.80 -3.65
CA PRO A 369 -13.05 -9.62 -2.54
C PRO A 369 -13.98 -8.86 -1.60
N PHE A 370 -14.17 -7.55 -1.82
CA PHE A 370 -14.96 -6.66 -0.97
C PHE A 370 -16.31 -6.25 -1.58
N GLU A 371 -16.75 -6.93 -2.64
CA GLU A 371 -18.02 -6.64 -3.32
C GLU A 371 -19.20 -6.55 -2.34
N GLY A 372 -19.98 -5.48 -2.44
CA GLY A 372 -21.17 -5.25 -1.62
C GLY A 372 -20.91 -4.77 -0.19
N ARG A 373 -19.65 -4.64 0.26
CA ARG A 373 -19.32 -4.01 1.55
C ARG A 373 -19.51 -2.50 1.49
N GLU A 374 -19.90 -1.92 2.61
CA GLU A 374 -19.99 -0.47 2.78
C GLU A 374 -18.59 0.15 2.79
N ALA A 375 -18.43 1.28 2.12
CA ALA A 375 -17.19 2.02 1.97
C ALA A 375 -17.48 3.51 1.77
N ILE A 376 -16.51 4.37 2.07
CA ILE A 376 -16.61 5.82 1.87
C ILE A 376 -15.51 6.26 0.91
N PHE A 377 -15.88 6.47 -0.35
CA PHE A 377 -14.94 6.94 -1.37
C PHE A 377 -14.68 8.45 -1.26
N PRO A 378 -13.45 8.91 -1.57
CA PRO A 378 -13.19 10.34 -1.73
C PRO A 378 -13.96 10.87 -2.95
N HIS A 379 -14.55 12.04 -2.84
CA HIS A 379 -15.21 12.68 -3.99
C HIS A 379 -14.28 13.57 -4.79
N LYS A 380 -13.12 13.96 -4.24
CA LYS A 380 -12.03 14.62 -4.98
C LYS A 380 -10.69 14.18 -4.44
N VAL A 381 -9.72 14.00 -5.34
CA VAL A 381 -8.34 13.64 -4.98
C VAL A 381 -7.38 14.53 -5.74
N PHE A 382 -6.48 15.18 -5.01
CA PHE A 382 -5.50 16.13 -5.52
C PHE A 382 -4.09 15.58 -5.33
N ARG A 383 -3.31 15.55 -6.42
CA ARG A 383 -1.88 15.25 -6.40
C ARG A 383 -1.11 16.51 -6.77
N ARG A 384 -0.30 17.02 -5.86
CA ARG A 384 0.45 18.29 -5.98
C ARG A 384 -0.47 19.43 -6.43
N GLY A 385 -1.62 19.55 -5.79
CA GLY A 385 -2.64 20.57 -6.07
C GLY A 385 -3.43 20.37 -7.36
N LYS A 386 -3.11 19.36 -8.18
CA LYS A 386 -3.85 19.04 -9.40
C LYS A 386 -4.92 18.00 -9.07
N LEU A 387 -6.17 18.28 -9.43
CA LEU A 387 -7.26 17.31 -9.38
C LEU A 387 -6.94 16.13 -10.32
N ILE A 388 -6.96 14.90 -9.79
CA ILE A 388 -6.68 13.67 -10.55
C ILE A 388 -7.85 12.68 -10.54
N SER A 389 -8.74 12.77 -9.56
CA SER A 389 -10.02 12.04 -9.53
C SER A 389 -11.12 12.92 -8.95
N GLU A 390 -12.34 12.82 -9.50
CA GLU A 390 -13.55 13.49 -9.00
C GLU A 390 -14.76 12.55 -9.13
N ASN A 391 -15.49 12.34 -8.02
CA ASN A 391 -16.65 11.44 -7.92
C ASN A 391 -16.40 10.04 -8.53
N SER A 392 -15.26 9.43 -8.15
CA SER A 392 -14.80 8.14 -8.67
C SER A 392 -14.51 8.11 -10.17
N GLU A 393 -14.37 9.27 -10.84
CA GLU A 393 -13.95 9.35 -12.24
C GLU A 393 -12.52 9.88 -12.33
N VAL A 394 -11.75 9.35 -13.28
CA VAL A 394 -10.39 9.80 -13.56
C VAL A 394 -10.42 11.09 -14.38
N VAL A 395 -9.75 12.14 -13.91
CA VAL A 395 -9.70 13.44 -14.61
C VAL A 395 -8.30 13.83 -15.14
N SER A 396 -7.29 13.02 -14.85
CA SER A 396 -5.91 13.23 -15.31
C SER A 396 -5.45 12.08 -16.20
N ASN A 397 -4.59 12.38 -17.16
CA ASN A 397 -4.03 11.43 -18.12
C ASN A 397 -2.52 11.17 -17.92
N GLY A 398 -1.94 11.62 -16.80
CA GLY A 398 -0.54 11.36 -16.46
C GLY A 398 0.07 12.32 -15.42
N GLY A 399 1.39 12.44 -15.49
CA GLY A 399 2.19 13.40 -14.73
C GLY A 399 2.69 12.91 -13.37
N GLY A 400 2.56 11.60 -13.08
CA GLY A 400 3.22 10.98 -11.95
C GLY A 400 4.75 11.06 -12.10
N ILE A 401 5.45 11.31 -11.00
CA ILE A 401 6.92 11.36 -10.97
C ILE A 401 7.49 10.29 -10.05
N ASN A 402 8.73 9.86 -10.31
CA ASN A 402 9.49 9.07 -9.35
C ASN A 402 9.84 9.96 -8.16
N LEU A 403 9.47 9.55 -6.95
CA LEU A 403 9.69 10.29 -5.71
C LEU A 403 11.13 10.20 -5.17
N PHE A 404 11.95 9.35 -5.76
CA PHE A 404 13.31 9.05 -5.30
C PHE A 404 14.40 9.50 -6.28
N ASP A 405 14.01 10.11 -7.41
CA ASP A 405 14.91 10.63 -8.45
C ASP A 405 15.56 11.98 -8.09
#